data_AF-A0A8J5XPN6-F1
#
_entry.id   AF-A0A8J5XPN6-F1
#
_cell.length_a   1.000
_cell.length_b   1.000
_cell.length_c   1.000
_cell.angle_alpha   90.00
_cell.angle_beta   90.00
_cell.angle_gamma   90.00
#
_symmetry.space_group_name_H-M   'P 1'
#
loop_
_entity.id
_entity.type
_entity.pdbx_description
1 polymer ?
#
loop_
_entity_poly.entity_id
_entity_poly.type
_entity_poly.pdbx_seq_one_letter_code
_entity_poly.pdbx_strand_id
1 'polypeptide(L)'
;MHEPHGEHSYKDSFARAMSVPAWAAPLVAIGVISLIALVSKLVQYRRHCCRPKSVKLTYFLYPGRAEAIRVALAIGGVKFEDERLSVEDWKKHDKSCTPYGQLPVLYADGQPLAQSLAILAYASTIAGLHKCCNTPLTYAKVYEIVFLVDEIFDALKPTYSMSHDEQISARKALMGEGGAIARVWGHIEKRLERNAKEHKYVVTHMVTAADVCVFCMAAMLSSGWLNGIDKDFLKNYPHVRAHKAMVAQMPRVREFYGHLPQQTKAAWQQAGIDIKAYQQ
;
A
#
# COMPACT_ATOMS: atom_id res chain seq x y z
N MET A 1 -8.00 -11.28 -80.57
CA MET A 1 -6.98 -11.26 -79.50
C MET A 1 -7.48 -10.30 -78.43
N HIS A 2 -7.73 -10.80 -77.22
CA HIS A 2 -8.20 -10.01 -76.08
C HIS A 2 -7.05 -9.19 -75.49
N GLU A 3 -7.25 -7.89 -75.27
CA GLU A 3 -6.42 -7.09 -74.35
C GLU A 3 -7.02 -7.14 -72.93
N PRO A 4 -6.19 -7.14 -71.87
CA PRO A 4 -6.64 -7.29 -70.50
C PRO A 4 -7.03 -5.93 -69.87
N HIS A 5 -8.17 -5.92 -69.19
CA HIS A 5 -8.55 -4.84 -68.29
C HIS A 5 -7.57 -4.75 -67.12
N GLY A 6 -6.95 -3.58 -66.95
CA GLY A 6 -6.06 -3.28 -65.83
C GLY A 6 -6.84 -3.24 -64.51
N GLU A 7 -6.41 -4.08 -63.56
CA GLU A 7 -6.74 -3.97 -62.15
C GLU A 7 -6.24 -2.62 -61.63
N HIS A 8 -7.15 -1.66 -61.48
CA HIS A 8 -6.88 -0.46 -60.69
C HIS A 8 -6.78 -0.89 -59.22
N SER A 9 -5.54 -1.04 -58.75
CA SER A 9 -5.21 -1.47 -57.39
C SER A 9 -5.84 -0.53 -56.36
N TYR A 10 -6.83 -1.06 -55.64
CA TYR A 10 -7.53 -0.41 -54.54
C TYR A 10 -6.60 0.16 -53.45
N LYS A 11 -5.34 -0.31 -53.40
CA LYS A 11 -4.32 0.12 -52.44
C LYS A 11 -3.82 1.56 -52.67
N ASP A 12 -3.75 2.03 -53.92
CA ASP A 12 -3.24 3.38 -54.23
C ASP A 12 -4.28 4.47 -53.90
N SER A 13 -5.56 4.15 -54.07
CA SER A 13 -6.68 5.01 -53.70
C SER A 13 -6.77 5.21 -52.18
N PHE A 14 -6.45 4.18 -51.39
CA PHE A 14 -6.44 4.26 -49.92
C PHE A 14 -5.26 5.08 -49.38
N ALA A 15 -4.09 5.00 -50.00
CA ALA A 15 -2.91 5.76 -49.58
C ALA A 15 -3.08 7.28 -49.81
N ARG A 16 -3.75 7.69 -50.89
CA ARG A 16 -4.07 9.11 -51.15
C ARG A 16 -5.12 9.67 -50.19
N ALA A 17 -6.10 8.86 -49.78
CA ALA A 17 -7.17 9.28 -48.87
C ALA A 17 -6.69 9.59 -47.43
N MET A 18 -5.48 9.15 -47.04
CA MET A 18 -4.94 9.36 -45.69
C MET A 18 -3.79 10.38 -45.59
N SER A 19 -3.45 11.06 -46.69
CA SER A 19 -2.42 12.11 -46.65
C SER A 19 -2.99 13.40 -46.05
N VAL A 20 -2.61 13.72 -44.81
CA VAL A 20 -2.94 15.01 -44.19
C VAL A 20 -2.15 16.09 -44.95
N PRO A 21 -2.81 17.05 -45.61
CA PRO A 21 -2.09 18.08 -46.35
C PRO A 21 -1.26 18.93 -45.39
N ALA A 22 -0.07 19.37 -45.84
CA ALA A 22 0.93 20.02 -44.99
C ALA A 22 0.40 21.25 -44.21
N TRP A 23 -0.59 21.96 -44.77
CA TRP A 23 -1.26 23.10 -44.12
C TRP A 23 -2.16 22.69 -42.94
N ALA A 24 -2.65 21.45 -42.91
CA ALA A 24 -3.54 20.93 -41.86
C ALA A 24 -2.80 20.23 -40.71
N ALA A 25 -1.53 19.86 -40.89
CA ALA A 25 -0.70 19.23 -39.86
C ALA A 25 -0.60 20.05 -38.55
N PRO A 26 -0.45 21.40 -38.56
CA PRO A 26 -0.47 22.21 -37.33
C PRO A 26 -1.81 22.17 -36.60
N LEU A 27 -2.93 22.15 -37.34
CA LEU A 27 -4.27 22.09 -36.76
C LEU A 27 -4.55 20.74 -36.09
N VAL A 28 -4.10 19.65 -36.71
CA VAL A 28 -4.17 18.30 -36.13
C VAL A 28 -3.31 18.23 -34.86
N ALA A 29 -2.10 18.77 -34.87
CA ALA A 29 -1.23 18.81 -33.70
C ALA A 29 -1.84 19.62 -32.54
N ILE A 30 -2.43 20.79 -32.83
CA ILE A 30 -3.15 21.61 -31.82
C ILE A 30 -4.35 20.85 -31.24
N GLY A 31 -5.11 20.14 -32.09
CA GLY A 31 -6.23 19.30 -31.65
C GLY A 31 -5.79 18.18 -30.72
N VAL A 32 -4.70 17.47 -31.05
CA VAL A 32 -4.13 16.40 -30.21
C VAL A 32 -3.58 16.96 -28.88
N ILE A 33 -2.86 18.09 -28.91
CA ILE A 33 -2.34 18.74 -27.68
C ILE A 33 -3.50 19.19 -26.79
N SER A 34 -4.55 19.77 -27.38
CA SER A 34 -5.75 20.21 -26.65
C SER A 34 -6.51 19.03 -26.05
N LEU A 35 -6.61 17.91 -26.77
CA LEU A 35 -7.21 16.68 -26.26
C LEU A 35 -6.40 16.06 -25.13
N ILE A 36 -5.06 16.00 -25.25
CA ILE A 36 -4.18 15.53 -24.18
C ILE A 36 -4.31 16.43 -22.94
N ALA A 37 -4.37 17.75 -23.12
CA ALA A 37 -4.57 18.69 -22.03
C ALA A 37 -5.97 18.53 -21.38
N LEU A 38 -7.01 18.28 -22.17
CA LEU A 38 -8.37 18.03 -21.67
C LEU A 38 -8.45 16.71 -20.91
N VAL A 39 -7.91 15.62 -21.46
CA VAL A 39 -7.83 14.31 -20.78
C VAL A 39 -7.01 14.44 -19.51
N SER A 40 -5.88 15.16 -19.54
CA SER A 40 -5.06 15.43 -18.36
C SER A 40 -5.85 16.21 -17.31
N LYS A 41 -6.58 17.27 -17.70
CA LYS A 41 -7.45 18.05 -16.81
C LYS A 41 -8.59 17.19 -16.25
N LEU A 42 -9.22 16.33 -17.04
CA LEU A 42 -10.29 15.43 -16.59
C LEU A 42 -9.76 14.36 -15.62
N VAL A 43 -8.57 13.81 -15.88
CA VAL A 43 -7.86 12.92 -14.95
C VAL A 43 -7.48 13.65 -13.66
N GLN A 44 -7.03 14.91 -13.74
CA GLN A 44 -6.68 15.74 -12.59
C GLN A 44 -7.91 16.19 -11.79
N TYR A 45 -9.04 16.43 -12.46
CA TYR A 45 -10.33 16.76 -11.89
C TYR A 45 -10.92 15.56 -11.15
N ARG A 46 -10.93 14.37 -11.76
CA ARG A 46 -11.26 13.11 -11.06
C ARG A 46 -10.36 12.85 -9.84
N ARG A 47 -9.09 13.27 -9.88
CA ARG A 47 -8.18 13.19 -8.72
C ARG A 47 -8.54 14.20 -7.61
N HIS A 48 -9.12 15.34 -7.94
CA HIS A 48 -9.51 16.39 -6.98
C HIS A 48 -10.86 16.14 -6.31
N CYS A 49 -11.84 15.56 -7.00
CA CYS A 49 -13.18 15.35 -6.44
C CYS A 49 -13.26 14.20 -5.42
N CYS A 50 -12.21 13.39 -5.25
CA CYS A 50 -12.22 12.22 -4.36
C CYS A 50 -11.27 12.33 -3.16
N ARG A 51 -10.59 13.47 -2.95
CA ARG A 51 -9.70 13.67 -1.80
C ARG A 51 -10.33 14.66 -0.82
N PRO A 52 -10.39 14.34 0.48
CA PRO A 52 -10.82 15.30 1.49
C PRO A 52 -9.86 16.48 1.54
N LYS A 53 -10.34 17.64 1.97
CA LYS A 53 -9.53 18.86 2.14
C LYS A 53 -8.56 18.71 3.31
N SER A 54 -8.96 18.00 4.37
CA SER A 54 -8.11 17.66 5.50
C SER A 54 -8.16 16.17 5.83
N VAL A 55 -6.99 15.62 6.17
CA VAL A 55 -6.82 14.27 6.68
C VAL A 55 -6.00 14.37 7.95
N LYS A 56 -6.49 13.81 9.04
CA LYS A 56 -5.73 13.62 10.29
C LYS A 56 -5.80 12.16 10.69
N LEU A 57 -4.66 11.55 10.99
CA LEU A 57 -4.57 10.20 11.52
C LEU A 57 -4.04 10.27 12.94
N THR A 58 -4.82 9.79 13.90
CA THR A 58 -4.43 9.70 15.31
C THR A 58 -4.10 8.24 15.66
N TYR A 59 -2.87 8.00 16.10
CA TYR A 59 -2.43 6.69 16.59
C TYR A 59 -1.23 6.81 17.54
N PHE A 60 -0.71 5.69 18.03
CA PHE A 60 0.49 5.66 18.85
C PHE A 60 1.76 6.03 18.07
N LEU A 61 2.82 6.35 18.81
CA LEU A 61 4.18 6.55 18.29
C LEU A 61 4.75 5.32 17.57
N TYR A 62 4.24 4.13 17.88
CA TYR A 62 4.68 2.86 17.31
C TYR A 62 4.00 2.55 15.95
N PRO A 63 4.58 1.64 15.14
CA PRO A 63 4.00 1.29 13.84
C PRO A 63 2.58 0.72 13.98
N GLY A 64 2.47 -0.45 14.62
CA GLY A 64 1.20 -1.14 14.91
C GLY A 64 0.24 -1.19 13.73
N ARG A 65 -1.07 -1.10 14.02
CA ARG A 65 -2.14 -1.20 13.01
C ARG A 65 -2.26 0.04 12.10
N ALA A 66 -1.65 1.17 12.46
CA ALA A 66 -1.72 2.38 11.65
C ALA A 66 -0.62 2.50 10.60
N GLU A 67 0.44 1.69 10.69
CA GLU A 67 1.60 1.86 9.80
C GLU A 67 1.24 1.68 8.33
N ALA A 68 0.42 0.67 8.00
CA ALA A 68 -0.06 0.47 6.63
C ALA A 68 -0.89 1.66 6.12
N ILE A 69 -1.65 2.32 7.02
CA ILE A 69 -2.43 3.52 6.67
C ILE A 69 -1.49 4.67 6.32
N ARG A 70 -0.46 4.93 7.16
CA ARG A 70 0.54 5.98 6.92
C ARG A 70 1.28 5.77 5.61
N VAL A 71 1.75 4.54 5.37
CA VAL A 71 2.48 4.19 4.14
C VAL A 71 1.57 4.31 2.91
N ALA A 72 0.31 3.89 2.99
CA ALA A 72 -0.64 4.06 1.89
C ALA A 72 -0.85 5.53 1.52
N LEU A 73 -1.05 6.40 2.52
CA LEU A 73 -1.18 7.84 2.32
C LEU A 73 0.11 8.45 1.72
N ALA A 74 1.27 8.04 2.23
CA ALA A 74 2.58 8.49 1.73
C ALA A 74 2.81 8.10 0.26
N ILE A 75 2.55 6.85 -0.12
CA ILE A 75 2.66 6.38 -1.52
C ILE A 75 1.74 7.19 -2.43
N GLY A 76 0.52 7.48 -1.98
CA GLY A 76 -0.44 8.30 -2.72
C GLY A 76 -0.10 9.80 -2.77
N GLY A 77 0.94 10.25 -2.03
CA GLY A 77 1.25 11.66 -1.86
C GLY A 77 0.09 12.45 -1.24
N VAL A 78 -0.69 11.82 -0.37
CA VAL A 78 -1.78 12.47 0.36
C VAL A 78 -1.16 13.21 1.54
N LYS A 79 -1.37 14.52 1.63
CA LYS A 79 -0.97 15.30 2.80
C LYS A 79 -1.93 14.98 3.95
N PHE A 80 -1.38 14.69 5.13
CA PHE A 80 -2.16 14.42 6.33
C PHE A 80 -1.41 14.87 7.58
N GLU A 81 -2.15 15.19 8.63
CA GLU A 81 -1.63 15.35 9.98
C GLU A 81 -1.47 13.96 10.62
N ASP A 82 -0.25 13.59 11.00
CA ASP A 82 0.06 12.33 11.70
C ASP A 82 0.19 12.59 13.20
N GLU A 83 -0.94 12.64 13.90
CA GLU A 83 -0.97 12.83 15.34
C GLU A 83 -0.54 11.54 16.03
N ARG A 84 0.63 11.59 16.68
CA ARG A 84 1.22 10.44 17.35
C ARG A 84 1.21 10.64 18.87
N LEU A 85 0.43 9.83 19.55
CA LEU A 85 0.29 9.87 21.00
C LEU A 85 1.25 8.90 21.68
N SER A 86 1.81 9.29 22.83
CA SER A 86 2.39 8.33 23.77
C SER A 86 1.30 7.49 24.43
N VAL A 87 1.69 6.41 25.11
CA VAL A 87 0.74 5.59 25.87
C VAL A 87 0.16 6.39 27.04
N GLU A 88 0.97 7.26 27.64
CA GLU A 88 0.63 8.15 28.74
C GLU A 88 -0.37 9.22 28.31
N ASP A 89 -0.16 9.82 27.13
CA ASP A 89 -1.08 10.81 26.57
C ASP A 89 -2.41 10.14 26.22
N TRP A 90 -2.37 8.93 25.63
CA TRP A 90 -3.58 8.17 25.35
C TRP A 90 -4.38 7.81 26.62
N LYS A 91 -3.71 7.49 27.73
CA LYS A 91 -4.37 7.23 29.02
C LYS A 91 -5.13 8.46 29.54
N LYS A 92 -4.64 9.67 29.23
CA LYS A 92 -5.25 10.96 29.62
C LYS A 92 -6.22 11.50 28.58
N HIS A 93 -6.25 10.92 27.38
CA HIS A 93 -7.07 11.40 26.28
C HIS A 93 -8.56 11.16 26.54
N ASP A 94 -9.39 12.11 26.10
CA ASP A 94 -10.84 11.95 26.16
C ASP A 94 -11.32 10.92 25.14
N LYS A 95 -11.66 9.73 25.62
CA LYS A 95 -12.11 8.60 24.78
C LYS A 95 -13.46 8.85 24.13
N SER A 96 -14.27 9.78 24.64
CA SER A 96 -15.55 10.15 24.03
C SER A 96 -15.38 10.80 22.65
N CYS A 97 -14.21 11.37 22.38
CA CYS A 97 -13.85 11.94 21.07
C CYS A 97 -13.44 10.89 20.03
N THR A 98 -13.36 9.61 20.41
CA THR A 98 -13.08 8.49 19.50
C THR A 98 -14.33 7.62 19.30
N PRO A 99 -14.67 7.19 18.07
CA PRO A 99 -15.95 6.50 17.81
C PRO A 99 -16.22 5.27 18.68
N TYR A 100 -15.17 4.51 19.01
CA TYR A 100 -15.27 3.25 19.76
C TYR A 100 -14.34 3.19 20.97
N GLY A 101 -13.84 4.32 21.47
CA GLY A 101 -12.89 4.34 22.60
C GLY A 101 -11.52 3.74 22.28
N GLN A 102 -11.14 3.70 21.00
CA GLN A 102 -9.98 2.97 20.47
C GLN A 102 -9.25 3.77 19.40
N LEU A 103 -7.97 3.45 19.21
CA LEU A 103 -7.13 3.93 18.11
C LEU A 103 -6.78 2.76 17.16
N PRO A 104 -6.55 3.00 15.85
CA PRO A 104 -6.49 4.30 15.19
C PRO A 104 -7.86 4.93 14.88
N VAL A 105 -7.85 6.25 14.72
CA VAL A 105 -8.95 7.04 14.15
C VAL A 105 -8.38 7.94 13.05
N LEU A 106 -9.04 7.98 11.90
CA LEU A 106 -8.77 8.93 10.83
C LEU A 106 -9.92 9.93 10.75
N TYR A 107 -9.62 11.23 10.72
CA TYR A 107 -10.59 12.29 10.48
C TYR A 107 -10.43 12.79 9.05
N ALA A 108 -11.49 12.70 8.26
CA ALA A 108 -11.56 13.22 6.90
C ALA A 108 -12.55 14.38 6.87
N ASP A 109 -12.07 15.60 6.62
CA ASP A 109 -12.89 16.82 6.73
C ASP A 109 -13.63 16.93 8.08
N GLY A 110 -12.95 16.52 9.15
CA GLY A 110 -13.49 16.49 10.52
C GLY A 110 -14.38 15.28 10.84
N GLN A 111 -14.75 14.45 9.85
CA GLN A 111 -15.57 13.26 10.07
C GLN A 111 -14.70 12.08 10.52
N PRO A 112 -14.98 11.45 11.68
CA PRO A 112 -14.17 10.36 12.18
C PRO A 112 -14.48 9.03 11.48
N LEU A 113 -13.43 8.27 11.22
CA LEU A 113 -13.45 6.89 10.74
C LEU A 113 -12.56 6.04 11.65
N ALA A 114 -13.13 5.00 12.24
CA ALA A 114 -12.42 4.04 13.09
C ALA A 114 -12.29 2.68 12.36
N GLN A 115 -11.67 1.70 13.03
CA GLN A 115 -11.31 0.38 12.49
C GLN A 115 -10.19 0.43 11.45
N SER A 116 -9.01 -0.06 11.84
CA SER A 116 -7.77 0.08 11.05
C SER A 116 -7.89 -0.39 9.59
N LEU A 117 -8.59 -1.50 9.33
CA LEU A 117 -8.76 -2.01 7.97
C LEU A 117 -9.74 -1.18 7.13
N ALA A 118 -10.78 -0.62 7.75
CA ALA A 118 -11.70 0.31 7.09
C ALA A 118 -10.99 1.64 6.77
N ILE A 119 -10.19 2.15 7.72
CA ILE A 119 -9.34 3.32 7.53
C ILE A 119 -8.32 3.06 6.40
N LEU A 120 -7.66 1.90 6.38
CA LEU A 120 -6.73 1.53 5.31
C LEU A 120 -7.44 1.49 3.95
N ALA A 121 -8.69 1.02 3.92
CA ALA A 121 -9.46 0.99 2.68
C ALA A 121 -9.77 2.39 2.15
N TYR A 122 -10.19 3.28 3.05
CA TYR A 122 -10.39 4.69 2.75
C TYR A 122 -9.09 5.37 2.30
N ALA A 123 -8.00 5.20 3.06
CA ALA A 123 -6.67 5.73 2.74
C ALA A 123 -6.17 5.27 1.37
N SER A 124 -6.33 3.98 1.06
CA SER A 124 -5.99 3.39 -0.25
C SER A 124 -6.83 3.96 -1.38
N THR A 125 -8.09 4.31 -1.08
CA THR A 125 -8.99 4.96 -2.03
C THR A 125 -8.49 6.36 -2.38
N ILE A 126 -8.28 7.23 -1.39
CA ILE A 126 -7.83 8.60 -1.61
C ILE A 126 -6.37 8.69 -2.11
N ALA A 127 -5.54 7.69 -1.76
CA ALA A 127 -4.20 7.51 -2.30
C ALA A 127 -4.19 7.03 -3.76
N GLY A 128 -5.28 6.42 -4.23
CA GLY A 128 -5.39 5.88 -5.58
C GLY A 128 -4.76 4.50 -5.77
N LEU A 129 -4.51 3.75 -4.69
CA LEU A 129 -3.94 2.39 -4.69
C LEU A 129 -4.92 1.32 -5.21
N HIS A 130 -6.19 1.67 -5.38
CA HIS A 130 -7.22 0.80 -5.95
C HIS A 130 -7.33 0.92 -7.48
N LYS A 131 -6.59 1.83 -8.12
CA LYS A 131 -6.78 2.16 -9.55
C LYS A 131 -6.41 1.04 -10.52
N CYS A 132 -5.57 0.10 -10.10
CA CYS A 132 -5.25 -1.13 -10.84
C CYS A 132 -6.29 -2.24 -10.65
N CYS A 133 -7.27 -2.05 -9.76
CA CYS A 133 -8.34 -3.03 -9.54
C CYS A 133 -9.41 -2.84 -10.62
N ASN A 134 -9.25 -3.53 -11.74
CA ASN A 134 -10.13 -3.37 -12.91
C ASN A 134 -11.50 -4.06 -12.75
N THR A 135 -11.66 -4.89 -11.71
CA THR A 135 -12.92 -5.60 -11.42
C THR A 135 -13.22 -5.61 -9.92
N PRO A 136 -14.50 -5.74 -9.52
CA PRO A 136 -14.85 -5.95 -8.11
C PRO A 136 -14.13 -7.14 -7.48
N LEU A 137 -13.92 -8.21 -8.26
CA LEU A 137 -13.18 -9.40 -7.80
C LEU A 137 -11.70 -9.07 -7.50
N THR A 138 -11.04 -8.30 -8.36
CA THR A 138 -9.65 -7.89 -8.13
C THR A 138 -9.54 -7.01 -6.89
N TYR A 139 -10.49 -6.09 -6.70
CA TYR A 139 -10.58 -5.29 -5.48
C TYR A 139 -10.77 -6.16 -4.24
N ALA A 140 -11.70 -7.11 -4.27
CA ALA A 140 -11.92 -8.06 -3.18
C ALA A 140 -10.67 -8.91 -2.88
N LYS A 141 -9.93 -9.34 -3.91
CA LYS A 141 -8.66 -10.07 -3.74
C LYS A 141 -7.57 -9.25 -3.07
N VAL A 142 -7.55 -7.92 -3.23
CA VAL A 142 -6.65 -7.06 -2.45
C VAL A 142 -6.98 -7.16 -0.97
N TYR A 143 -8.25 -7.00 -0.59
CA TYR A 143 -8.62 -7.03 0.82
C TYR A 143 -8.63 -8.43 1.43
N GLU A 144 -8.85 -9.49 0.64
CA GLU A 144 -8.59 -10.88 1.07
C GLU A 144 -7.18 -11.01 1.67
N ILE A 145 -6.17 -10.43 1.01
CA ILE A 145 -4.80 -10.45 1.52
C ILE A 145 -4.62 -9.52 2.73
N VAL A 146 -5.24 -8.34 2.72
CA VAL A 146 -5.21 -7.43 3.87
C VAL A 146 -5.75 -8.13 5.13
N PHE A 147 -6.89 -8.80 5.03
CA PHE A 147 -7.48 -9.55 6.14
C PHE A 147 -6.60 -10.73 6.56
N LEU A 148 -6.06 -11.50 5.60
CA LEU A 148 -5.15 -12.61 5.89
C LEU A 148 -3.89 -12.14 6.65
N VAL A 149 -3.31 -10.99 6.29
CA VAL A 149 -2.16 -10.43 7.01
C VAL A 149 -2.55 -9.91 8.39
N ASP A 150 -3.77 -9.39 8.55
CA ASP A 150 -4.27 -8.90 9.85
C ASP A 150 -4.43 -10.02 10.89
N GLU A 151 -4.65 -11.28 10.45
CA GLU A 151 -4.66 -12.45 11.34
C GLU A 151 -3.36 -12.58 12.15
N ILE A 152 -2.23 -12.03 11.68
CA ILE A 152 -0.98 -11.98 12.45
C ILE A 152 -1.14 -11.11 13.70
N PHE A 153 -1.84 -9.97 13.62
CA PHE A 153 -2.12 -9.16 14.80
C PHE A 153 -3.01 -9.91 15.79
N ASP A 154 -3.99 -10.67 15.30
CA ASP A 154 -4.90 -11.45 16.14
C ASP A 154 -4.17 -12.61 16.81
N ALA A 155 -3.26 -13.28 16.10
CA ALA A 155 -2.39 -14.31 16.65
C ALA A 155 -1.44 -13.77 17.74
N LEU A 156 -0.91 -12.55 17.56
CA LEU A 156 -0.04 -11.90 18.53
C LEU A 156 -0.79 -11.35 19.75
N LYS A 157 -2.07 -10.97 19.59
CA LYS A 157 -2.89 -10.34 20.63
C LYS A 157 -2.83 -11.03 22.01
N PRO A 158 -3.03 -12.36 22.15
CA PRO A 158 -2.98 -13.02 23.45
C PRO A 158 -1.59 -12.95 24.11
N THR A 159 -0.51 -12.78 23.33
CA THR A 159 0.85 -12.74 23.86
C THR A 159 1.11 -11.50 24.71
N TYR A 160 0.44 -10.36 24.43
CA TYR A 160 0.75 -9.10 25.13
C TYR A 160 0.41 -9.10 26.62
N SER A 161 -0.44 -10.03 27.08
CA SER A 161 -0.81 -10.16 28.50
C SER A 161 0.00 -11.23 29.24
N MET A 162 0.92 -11.92 28.55
CA MET A 162 1.75 -12.98 29.14
C MET A 162 3.03 -12.42 29.78
N SER A 163 3.65 -13.20 30.67
CA SER A 163 5.00 -12.90 31.17
C SER A 163 6.04 -12.93 30.05
N HIS A 164 7.25 -12.41 30.32
CA HIS A 164 8.29 -12.29 29.29
C HIS A 164 8.67 -13.63 28.65
N ASP A 165 8.88 -14.67 29.46
CA ASP A 165 9.31 -15.99 28.97
C ASP A 165 8.18 -16.73 28.24
N GLU A 166 6.94 -16.56 28.70
CA GLU A 166 5.74 -17.05 28.02
C GLU A 166 5.54 -16.37 26.67
N GLN A 167 5.77 -15.05 26.58
CA GLN A 167 5.72 -14.33 25.30
C GLN A 167 6.71 -14.91 24.29
N ILE A 168 7.96 -15.13 24.71
CA ILE A 168 9.00 -15.70 23.84
C ILE A 168 8.56 -17.06 23.33
N SER A 169 8.08 -17.93 24.23
CA SER A 169 7.67 -19.29 23.89
C SER A 169 6.46 -19.31 22.95
N ALA A 170 5.43 -18.52 23.26
CA ALA A 170 4.22 -18.42 22.44
C ALA A 170 4.52 -17.84 21.05
N ARG A 171 5.30 -16.77 20.96
CA ARG A 171 5.66 -16.15 19.66
C ARG A 171 6.53 -17.06 18.81
N LYS A 172 7.48 -17.80 19.42
CA LYS A 172 8.22 -18.85 18.71
C LYS A 172 7.30 -19.93 18.15
N ALA A 173 6.31 -20.38 18.92
CA ALA A 173 5.33 -21.37 18.44
C ALA A 173 4.46 -20.84 17.30
N LEU A 174 4.06 -19.55 17.33
CA LEU A 174 3.32 -18.92 16.23
C LEU A 174 4.13 -18.83 14.92
N MET A 175 5.45 -18.66 15.03
CA MET A 175 6.40 -18.60 13.90
C MET A 175 6.91 -19.97 13.45
N GLY A 176 6.79 -20.99 14.29
CA GLY A 176 7.27 -22.35 14.03
C GLY A 176 6.42 -23.11 13.01
N GLU A 177 6.85 -24.33 12.69
CA GLU A 177 6.13 -25.20 11.75
C GLU A 177 4.66 -25.38 12.17
N GLY A 178 3.75 -25.16 11.23
CA GLY A 178 2.30 -25.21 11.49
C GLY A 178 1.75 -24.06 12.32
N GLY A 179 2.57 -23.13 12.81
CA GLY A 179 2.14 -21.95 13.57
C GLY A 179 1.30 -20.96 12.75
N ALA A 180 0.42 -20.20 13.42
CA ALA A 180 -0.52 -19.33 12.73
C ALA A 180 0.16 -18.28 11.84
N ILE A 181 1.24 -17.65 12.33
CA ILE A 181 1.99 -16.64 11.57
C ILE A 181 2.78 -17.32 10.43
N ALA A 182 3.37 -18.49 10.69
CA ALA A 182 4.07 -19.27 9.66
C ALA A 182 3.17 -19.66 8.48
N ARG A 183 1.91 -20.03 8.74
CA ARG A 183 0.92 -20.35 7.70
C ARG A 183 0.60 -19.14 6.82
N VAL A 184 0.35 -17.97 7.44
CA VAL A 184 0.11 -16.72 6.70
C VAL A 184 1.27 -16.42 5.76
N TRP A 185 2.51 -16.41 6.27
CA TRP A 185 3.69 -16.15 5.43
C TRP A 185 3.89 -17.21 4.35
N GLY A 186 3.61 -18.48 4.63
CA GLY A 186 3.65 -19.54 3.62
C GLY A 186 2.65 -19.32 2.47
N HIS A 187 1.45 -18.79 2.76
CA HIS A 187 0.48 -18.43 1.72
C HIS A 187 0.91 -17.21 0.90
N ILE A 188 1.47 -16.18 1.55
CA ILE A 188 1.98 -14.99 0.85
C ILE A 188 3.19 -15.34 -0.02
N GLU A 189 4.12 -16.15 0.49
CA GLU A 189 5.30 -16.61 -0.24
C GLU A 189 4.90 -17.35 -1.53
N LYS A 190 4.02 -18.37 -1.43
CA LYS A 190 3.50 -19.11 -2.60
C LYS A 190 2.74 -18.22 -3.58
N ARG A 191 2.12 -17.15 -3.10
CA ARG A 191 1.45 -16.17 -3.97
C ARG A 191 2.48 -15.34 -4.73
N LEU A 192 3.47 -14.78 -4.05
CA LEU A 192 4.53 -13.98 -4.68
C LEU A 192 5.39 -14.81 -5.63
N GLU A 193 5.70 -16.06 -5.29
CA GLU A 193 6.40 -17.00 -6.18
C GLU A 193 5.62 -17.22 -7.49
N ARG A 194 4.31 -17.47 -7.40
CA ARG A 194 3.45 -17.62 -8.59
C ARG A 194 3.40 -16.35 -9.42
N ASN A 195 3.25 -15.20 -8.77
CA ASN A 195 3.14 -13.91 -9.43
C ASN A 195 4.45 -13.49 -10.09
N ALA A 196 5.61 -13.90 -9.57
CA ALA A 196 6.93 -13.48 -10.06
C ALA A 196 7.18 -13.78 -11.55
N LYS A 197 6.38 -14.68 -12.15
CA LYS A 197 6.36 -14.96 -13.59
C LYS A 197 5.82 -13.81 -14.45
N GLU A 198 4.99 -12.95 -13.85
CA GLU A 198 4.28 -11.87 -14.53
C GLU A 198 4.61 -10.50 -13.92
N HIS A 199 4.68 -10.40 -12.59
CA HIS A 199 4.94 -9.15 -11.88
C HIS A 199 5.41 -9.37 -10.43
N LYS A 200 5.93 -8.30 -9.82
CA LYS A 200 6.53 -8.31 -8.48
C LYS A 200 5.59 -7.96 -7.31
N TYR A 201 4.30 -7.73 -7.57
CA TYR A 201 3.31 -7.30 -6.57
C TYR A 201 2.39 -8.45 -6.12
N VAL A 202 1.64 -8.25 -5.03
CA VAL A 202 0.90 -9.34 -4.37
C VAL A 202 -0.39 -9.74 -5.10
N VAL A 203 -1.12 -8.79 -5.69
CA VAL A 203 -2.44 -9.06 -6.30
C VAL A 203 -2.58 -8.56 -7.73
N THR A 204 -2.05 -7.37 -8.03
CA THR A 204 -2.13 -6.76 -9.37
C THR A 204 -0.73 -6.52 -9.92
N HIS A 205 -0.59 -5.85 -11.07
CA HIS A 205 0.70 -5.43 -11.61
C HIS A 205 1.21 -4.09 -11.06
N MET A 206 0.52 -3.49 -10.08
CA MET A 206 0.90 -2.27 -9.37
C MET A 206 0.71 -2.43 -7.86
N VAL A 207 1.30 -1.50 -7.10
CA VAL A 207 1.16 -1.42 -5.64
C VAL A 207 -0.29 -1.19 -5.22
N THR A 208 -0.74 -2.00 -4.26
CA THR A 208 -2.08 -1.92 -3.65
C THR A 208 -1.98 -1.93 -2.12
N ALA A 209 -3.13 -1.86 -1.43
CA ALA A 209 -3.18 -2.04 0.02
C ALA A 209 -2.58 -3.38 0.49
N ALA A 210 -2.70 -4.44 -0.33
CA ALA A 210 -2.13 -5.76 -0.03
C ALA A 210 -0.59 -5.69 0.07
N ASP A 211 0.05 -5.03 -0.89
CA ASP A 211 1.51 -4.84 -0.89
C ASP A 211 1.98 -4.04 0.33
N VAL A 212 1.23 -2.98 0.67
CA VAL A 212 1.53 -2.12 1.83
C VAL A 212 1.41 -2.91 3.13
N CYS A 213 0.36 -3.72 3.31
CA CYS A 213 0.19 -4.57 4.49
C CYS A 213 1.30 -5.61 4.62
N VAL A 214 1.61 -6.33 3.53
CA VAL A 214 2.69 -7.33 3.50
C VAL A 214 4.02 -6.68 3.89
N PHE A 215 4.35 -5.54 3.28
CA PHE A 215 5.57 -4.79 3.60
C PHE A 215 5.61 -4.35 5.07
N CYS A 216 4.57 -3.68 5.58
CA CYS A 216 4.57 -3.14 6.94
C CYS A 216 4.65 -4.24 8.00
N MET A 217 3.95 -5.36 7.78
CA MET A 217 3.98 -6.50 8.70
C MET A 217 5.33 -7.21 8.66
N ALA A 218 5.91 -7.43 7.47
CA ALA A 218 7.22 -8.04 7.34
C ALA A 218 8.31 -7.17 7.99
N ALA A 219 8.26 -5.85 7.80
CA ALA A 219 9.15 -4.89 8.43
C ALA A 219 8.99 -4.88 9.97
N MET A 220 7.74 -4.88 10.46
CA MET A 220 7.47 -4.95 11.90
C MET A 220 8.08 -6.19 12.54
N LEU A 221 7.82 -7.37 11.98
CA LEU A 221 8.31 -8.63 12.54
C LEU A 221 9.84 -8.78 12.44
N SER A 222 10.48 -8.20 11.42
CA SER A 222 11.94 -8.22 11.25
C SER A 222 12.69 -7.08 11.97
N SER A 223 11.98 -6.12 12.55
CA SER A 223 12.60 -4.96 13.24
C SER A 223 13.29 -5.31 14.56
N GLY A 224 12.92 -6.43 15.18
CA GLY A 224 13.34 -6.79 16.53
C GLY A 224 12.44 -6.25 17.64
N TRP A 225 11.32 -5.61 17.31
CA TRP A 225 10.40 -5.06 18.30
C TRP A 225 9.76 -6.14 19.19
N LEU A 226 9.48 -7.32 18.63
CA LEU A 226 8.79 -8.41 19.34
C LEU A 226 9.77 -9.49 19.76
N ASN A 227 9.85 -9.77 21.07
CA ASN A 227 10.62 -10.90 21.58
C ASN A 227 10.12 -12.23 20.98
N GLY A 228 10.99 -13.25 20.93
CA GLY A 228 10.64 -14.56 20.39
C GLY A 228 10.50 -14.64 18.86
N ILE A 229 10.67 -13.53 18.13
CA ILE A 229 10.67 -13.50 16.67
C ILE A 229 12.09 -13.20 16.17
N ASP A 230 12.65 -14.09 15.35
CA ASP A 230 13.96 -13.91 14.71
C ASP A 230 13.88 -12.75 13.69
N LYS A 231 14.79 -11.77 13.77
CA LYS A 231 14.85 -10.66 12.81
C LYS A 231 15.08 -11.17 11.38
N ASP A 232 15.76 -12.30 11.24
CA ASP A 232 16.10 -12.92 9.97
C ASP A 232 15.07 -13.97 9.51
N PHE A 233 13.87 -14.04 10.10
CA PHE A 233 12.86 -15.05 9.75
C PHE A 233 12.50 -15.08 8.25
N LEU A 234 12.64 -13.95 7.55
CA LEU A 234 12.43 -13.82 6.11
C LEU A 234 13.45 -14.59 5.26
N LYS A 235 14.52 -15.16 5.85
CA LYS A 235 15.41 -16.11 5.16
C LYS A 235 14.65 -17.33 4.64
N ASN A 236 13.53 -17.69 5.28
CA ASN A 236 12.65 -18.78 4.90
C ASN A 236 11.60 -18.37 3.85
N TYR A 237 11.48 -17.09 3.53
CA TYR A 237 10.47 -16.52 2.64
C TYR A 237 11.13 -15.56 1.63
N PRO A 238 11.96 -16.07 0.70
CA PRO A 238 12.76 -15.24 -0.20
C PRO A 238 11.94 -14.30 -1.09
N HIS A 239 10.73 -14.69 -1.53
CA HIS A 239 9.88 -13.82 -2.34
C HIS A 239 9.26 -12.70 -1.51
N VAL A 240 8.81 -12.99 -0.27
CA VAL A 240 8.38 -11.94 0.68
C VAL A 240 9.53 -10.99 0.98
N ARG A 241 10.74 -11.49 1.20
CA ARG A 241 11.94 -10.66 1.44
C ARG A 241 12.21 -9.72 0.27
N ALA A 242 12.16 -10.23 -0.96
CA ALA A 242 12.36 -9.43 -2.17
C ALA A 242 11.24 -8.39 -2.36
N HIS A 243 9.98 -8.77 -2.10
CA HIS A 243 8.84 -7.86 -2.15
C HIS A 243 8.97 -6.72 -1.13
N LYS A 244 9.31 -7.04 0.12
CA LYS A 244 9.57 -6.04 1.17
C LYS A 244 10.62 -5.03 0.72
N ALA A 245 11.75 -5.49 0.21
CA ALA A 245 12.82 -4.62 -0.26
C ALA A 245 12.38 -3.74 -1.44
N MET A 246 11.59 -4.30 -2.35
CA MET A 246 11.02 -3.55 -3.47
C MET A 246 10.10 -2.41 -3.01
N VAL A 247 9.22 -2.65 -2.04
CA VAL A 247 8.34 -1.60 -1.49
C VAL A 247 9.16 -0.57 -0.70
N ALA A 248 10.13 -1.01 0.11
CA ALA A 248 11.03 -0.13 0.87
C ALA A 248 11.77 0.87 -0.02
N GLN A 249 12.15 0.45 -1.24
CA GLN A 249 12.87 1.27 -2.20
C GLN A 249 12.01 2.28 -2.96
N MET A 250 10.67 2.22 -2.84
CA MET A 250 9.80 3.19 -3.50
C MET A 250 10.13 4.61 -3.00
N PRO A 251 10.26 5.63 -3.88
CA PRO A 251 10.70 6.97 -3.49
C PRO A 251 9.89 7.58 -2.34
N ARG A 252 8.56 7.44 -2.39
CA ARG A 252 7.64 7.92 -1.35
C ARG A 252 7.78 7.20 -0.01
N VAL A 253 8.10 5.91 -0.04
CA VAL A 253 8.31 5.09 1.16
C VAL A 253 9.64 5.48 1.81
N ARG A 254 10.70 5.63 1.01
CA ARG A 254 12.00 6.13 1.47
C ARG A 254 11.89 7.54 2.05
N GLU A 255 11.17 8.43 1.36
CA GLU A 255 10.90 9.80 1.82
C GLU A 255 10.19 9.78 3.18
N PHE A 256 9.14 8.98 3.32
CA PHE A 256 8.38 8.83 4.56
C PHE A 256 9.25 8.36 5.72
N TYR A 257 9.99 7.27 5.57
CA TYR A 257 10.86 6.75 6.64
C TYR A 257 12.11 7.60 6.90
N GLY A 258 12.56 8.40 5.92
CA GLY A 258 13.64 9.38 6.11
C GLY A 258 13.24 10.54 7.01
N HIS A 259 11.96 10.94 6.96
CA HIS A 259 11.43 12.12 7.64
C HIS A 259 10.53 11.79 8.84
N LEU A 260 10.70 10.62 9.48
CA LEU A 260 9.96 10.33 10.72
C LEU A 260 10.20 11.42 11.77
N PRO A 261 9.17 11.84 12.52
CA PRO A 261 9.31 12.82 13.60
C PRO A 261 10.34 12.37 14.65
N GLN A 262 11.06 13.32 15.25
CA GLN A 262 12.13 13.01 16.21
C GLN A 262 11.62 12.18 17.40
N GLN A 263 10.44 12.51 17.91
CA GLN A 263 9.77 11.75 18.98
C GLN A 263 9.49 10.29 18.60
N THR A 264 9.16 10.04 17.34
CA THR A 264 8.95 8.68 16.82
C THR A 264 10.25 7.91 16.75
N LYS A 265 11.31 8.53 16.20
CA LYS A 265 12.64 7.92 16.13
C LYS A 265 13.14 7.53 17.52
N ALA A 266 12.99 8.42 18.50
CA ALA A 266 13.36 8.17 19.89
C ALA A 266 12.56 7.00 20.50
N ALA A 267 11.23 7.00 20.34
CA ALA A 267 10.38 5.91 20.85
C ALA A 267 10.72 4.55 20.21
N TRP A 268 11.01 4.52 18.91
CA TRP A 268 11.39 3.31 18.19
C TRP A 268 12.74 2.78 18.67
N GLN A 269 13.73 3.66 18.83
CA GLN A 269 15.04 3.30 19.37
C GLN A 269 14.90 2.72 20.80
N GLN A 270 14.13 3.37 21.66
CA GLN A 270 13.88 2.92 23.03
C GLN A 270 13.19 1.55 23.07
N ALA A 271 12.28 1.28 22.13
CA ALA A 271 11.58 0.01 22.01
C ALA A 271 12.37 -1.07 21.25
N GLY A 272 13.62 -0.80 20.83
CA GLY A 272 14.45 -1.76 20.09
C GLY A 272 14.02 -2.00 18.64
N ILE A 273 13.19 -1.12 18.08
CA ILE A 273 12.71 -1.19 16.69
C ILE A 273 13.82 -0.70 15.77
N ASP A 274 14.38 -1.60 14.97
CA ASP A 274 15.33 -1.20 13.93
C ASP A 274 14.60 -0.55 12.74
N ILE A 275 14.75 0.77 12.60
CA ILE A 275 14.19 1.53 11.48
C ILE A 275 14.67 1.01 10.12
N LYS A 276 15.85 0.38 10.04
CA LYS A 276 16.36 -0.18 8.79
C LYS A 276 15.45 -1.28 8.24
N ALA A 277 14.70 -1.97 9.10
CA ALA A 277 13.71 -2.95 8.66
C ALA A 277 12.61 -2.32 7.77
N TYR A 278 12.39 -1.01 7.86
CA TYR A 278 11.45 -0.26 7.01
C TYR A 278 12.12 0.45 5.82
N GLN A 279 13.46 0.48 5.77
CA GLN A 279 14.23 1.17 4.75
C GLN A 279 14.92 0.23 3.74
N GLN A 280 15.00 -1.06 4.08
CA GLN A 280 15.69 -2.12 3.34
C GLN A 280 14.74 -3.26 3.03
#